data_AF-A0ABD0PB70-F1
#
_entry.id   AF-A0ABD0PB70-F1
#
_cell.length_a   1.000
_cell.length_b   1.000
_cell.length_c   1.000
_cell.angle_alpha   90.00
_cell.angle_beta   90.00
_cell.angle_gamma   90.00
#
_symmetry.space_group_name_H-M   'P 1'
#
loop_
_entity.id
_entity.type
_entity.pdbx_description
1 polymer ?
#
loop_
_entity_poly.entity_id
_entity_poly.type
_entity_poly.pdbx_seq_one_letter_code
_entity_poly.pdbx_strand_id
1 'polypeptide(L)' 'RPSHYYVLWDDNRFTADELQILTYQLCHTYVRCTRSVSIPAPAYYARLVAFRARYHLVDKEHD' A
#
# COMPACT_ATOMS: atom_id res chain seq x y z
N ARG A 1 -11.87 -8.78 3.58
CA ARG A 1 -11.96 -7.61 4.50
C ARG A 1 -11.94 -6.36 3.63
N PRO A 2 -13.01 -5.58 3.54
CA PRO A 2 -13.04 -4.36 2.74
C PRO A 2 -12.08 -3.34 3.35
N SER A 3 -11.22 -2.74 2.52
CA SER A 3 -10.28 -1.72 2.95
C SER A 3 -11.00 -0.38 3.04
N HIS A 4 -10.84 0.31 4.16
CA HIS A 4 -11.46 1.61 4.40
C HIS A 4 -10.45 2.73 4.15
N TYR A 5 -10.78 3.68 3.28
CA TYR A 5 -9.93 4.83 2.95
C TYR A 5 -10.57 6.11 3.50
N TYR A 6 -9.77 6.94 4.16
CA TYR A 6 -10.16 8.28 4.62
C TYR A 6 -9.20 9.31 4.02
N VAL A 7 -9.76 10.34 3.38
CA VAL A 7 -8.98 11.46 2.87
C VAL A 7 -8.78 12.44 4.01
N LEU A 8 -7.55 12.51 4.55
CA LEU A 8 -7.20 13.44 5.61
C LEU A 8 -6.80 14.82 5.07
N TRP A 9 -6.26 14.84 3.86
CA TRP A 9 -5.76 16.04 3.21
C TRP A 9 -5.85 15.89 1.69
N ASP A 10 -6.32 16.91 0.99
CA ASP A 10 -6.38 16.93 -0.48
C ASP A 10 -6.29 18.37 -1.04
N ASP A 11 -5.13 18.71 -1.59
CA ASP A 11 -4.91 19.97 -2.32
C ASP A 11 -5.31 19.86 -3.80
N ASN A 12 -5.39 18.64 -4.34
CA ASN A 12 -5.64 18.38 -5.76
C ASN A 12 -7.14 18.41 -6.10
N ARG A 13 -8.02 18.50 -5.09
CA ARG A 13 -9.48 18.57 -5.23
C ARG A 13 -10.04 17.42 -6.07
N PHE A 14 -9.65 16.20 -5.74
CA PHE A 14 -10.16 15.01 -6.42
C PHE A 14 -11.65 14.85 -6.19
N THR A 15 -12.36 14.39 -7.23
CA THR A 15 -13.71 13.88 -7.05
C THR A 15 -13.66 12.50 -6.38
N ALA A 16 -14.75 12.14 -5.69
CA ALA A 16 -14.83 10.84 -5.02
C ALA A 16 -14.65 9.67 -6.01
N ASP A 17 -15.19 9.79 -7.21
CA ASP A 17 -15.10 8.77 -8.26
C ASP A 17 -13.67 8.62 -8.79
N GLU A 18 -12.99 9.73 -9.06
CA GLU A 18 -11.59 9.71 -9.51
C GLU A 18 -10.68 9.04 -8.47
N LEU A 19 -10.85 9.37 -7.19
CA LEU A 19 -10.06 8.78 -6.11
C LEU A 19 -10.33 7.27 -5.97
N GLN A 20 -11.59 6.85 -6.08
CA GLN A 20 -11.98 5.44 -6.00
C GLN A 20 -11.43 4.63 -7.19
N ILE A 21 -11.51 5.19 -8.40
CA ILE A 21 -10.95 4.55 -9.60
C ILE A 21 -9.43 4.48 -9.51
N LEU A 22 -8.77 5.56 -9.10
CA LEU A 22 -7.30 5.60 -8.94
C LEU A 22 -6.83 4.55 -7.93
N THR A 23 -7.46 4.50 -6.75
CA THR A 23 -7.11 3.51 -5.72
C THR A 23 -7.37 2.08 -6.19
N TYR A 24 -8.44 1.83 -6.95
CA TYR A 24 -8.72 0.53 -7.55
C TYR A 24 -7.68 0.15 -8.61
N GLN A 25 -7.28 1.07 -9.49
CA GLN A 25 -6.23 0.84 -10.48
C GLN A 25 -4.89 0.51 -9.80
N LEU A 26 -4.53 1.24 -8.73
CA LEU A 26 -3.32 0.97 -7.96
C LEU A 26 -3.30 -0.44 -7.34
N CYS A 27 -4.46 -1.03 -7.01
CA CYS A 27 -4.55 -2.42 -6.53
C CYS A 27 -4.19 -3.47 -7.61
N HIS A 28 -4.09 -3.09 -8.89
CA HIS A 28 -3.72 -4.00 -9.99
C HIS A 28 -2.25 -3.89 -10.39
N THR A 29 -1.50 -2.93 -9.83
CA THR A 29 -0.10 -2.68 -10.18
C THR A 29 0.90 -3.52 -9.36
N TYR A 30 0.41 -4.48 -8.58
CA TYR A 30 1.25 -5.28 -7.71
C TYR A 30 2.02 -6.35 -8.49
N VAL A 31 3.35 -6.31 -8.43
CA VAL A 31 4.21 -7.11 -9.33
C VAL A 31 4.31 -8.60 -8.96
N ARG A 32 3.94 -8.99 -7.73
CA ARG A 32 4.10 -10.40 -7.30
C ARG A 32 2.94 -11.31 -7.70
N CYS A 33 1.81 -10.76 -8.12
CA CYS A 33 0.70 -11.56 -8.62
C CYS A 33 -0.12 -10.79 -9.66
N THR A 34 -0.63 -11.52 -10.66
CA THR A 34 -1.54 -10.98 -11.69
C THR A 34 -2.97 -10.91 -11.17
N ARG A 35 -3.16 -10.43 -9.94
CA ARG A 35 -4.46 -10.35 -9.25
C ARG A 35 -4.60 -9.01 -8.57
N SER A 36 -5.84 -8.52 -8.50
CA SER A 36 -6.16 -7.37 -7.66
C SER A 36 -5.90 -7.71 -6.19
N VAL A 37 -5.06 -6.92 -5.54
CA VAL A 37 -4.78 -7.04 -4.10
C VAL A 37 -5.77 -6.20 -3.28
N SER A 38 -5.91 -6.52 -1.99
CA SER A 38 -6.89 -5.85 -1.12
C SER A 38 -6.52 -4.41 -0.74
N ILE A 39 -5.28 -3.99 -0.97
CA ILE A 39 -4.76 -2.63 -0.70
C ILE A 39 -3.89 -2.18 -1.88
N PRO A 40 -3.74 -0.87 -2.13
CA PRO A 40 -2.88 -0.35 -3.20
C PRO A 40 -1.47 -0.93 -3.13
N ALA A 41 -0.88 -1.22 -4.30
CA ALA A 41 0.49 -1.70 -4.41
C ALA A 41 1.52 -0.90 -3.57
N PRO A 42 1.52 0.45 -3.52
CA PRO A 42 2.48 1.19 -2.70
C PRO A 42 2.37 0.89 -1.19
N ALA A 43 1.15 0.79 -0.66
CA ALA A 43 0.93 0.44 0.75
C ALA A 43 1.40 -1.00 1.04
N TYR A 44 1.19 -1.91 0.09
CA TYR A 44 1.68 -3.28 0.20
C TYR A 44 3.21 -3.35 0.19
N TYR A 45 3.87 -2.58 -0.68
CA TYR A 45 5.33 -2.51 -0.73
C TYR A 45 5.94 -1.93 0.54
N ALA A 46 5.34 -0.89 1.13
CA ALA A 46 5.79 -0.36 2.41
C ALA A 46 5.85 -1.44 3.49
N ARG A 47 4.83 -2.32 3.55
CA ARG A 47 4.83 -3.46 4.47
C ARG A 47 5.97 -4.45 4.18
N LEU A 48 6.24 -4.75 2.91
CA LEU A 48 7.33 -5.64 2.52
C LEU A 48 8.70 -5.05 2.89
N VAL A 49 8.90 -3.75 2.68
CA VAL A 49 10.12 -3.03 3.07
C VAL A 49 10.31 -3.05 4.58
N ALA A 50 9.26 -2.73 5.36
CA ALA A 50 9.33 -2.77 6.82
C ALA A 50 9.66 -4.18 7.35
N PHE A 51 9.05 -5.21 6.75
CA PHE A 51 9.35 -6.60 7.11
C PHE A 51 10.79 -7.01 6.78
N ARG A 52 11.30 -6.57 5.62
CA ARG A 52 12.70 -6.77 5.23
C ARG A 52 13.66 -6.03 6.16
N ALA A 53 13.35 -4.79 6.54
CA ALA A 53 14.13 -4.03 7.50
C ALA A 53 14.21 -4.74 8.85
N ARG A 54 13.09 -5.30 9.34
CA ARG A 54 13.08 -6.11 10.56
C ARG A 54 14.05 -7.29 10.49
N TYR A 55 14.08 -8.03 9.38
CA TYR A 55 15.08 -9.11 9.21
C TYR A 55 16.52 -8.62 9.32
N HIS A 56 16.83 -7.44 8.80
CA HIS A 56 18.17 -6.86 8.91
C HIS A 56 18.51 -6.36 10.32
N LEU A 57 17.52 -6.19 11.20
CA LEU A 57 17.71 -5.77 12.60
C LEU A 57 17.84 -6.97 13.55
N VAL A 58 17.36 -8.17 13.18
CA VAL A 58 17.44 -9.38 14.02
C VAL A 58 18.88 -9.72 14.41
N ASP A 59 19.84 -9.56 13.50
CA ASP A 59 21.26 -9.83 13.78
C ASP A 59 21.94 -8.72 14.61
N LYS A 60 21.30 -7.55 14.79
CA LYS A 60 21.86 -6.39 15.50
C LYS A 60 21.35 -6.21 16.93
N GLU A 61 20.26 -6.89 17.32
CA GLU A 61 19.72 -6.85 18.68
C GLU A 61 20.33 -7.91 19.62
N HIS A 62 21.25 -8.75 19.11
CA HIS A 62 21.93 -9.79 19.89
C HIS A 62 23.39 -9.45 20.27
N ASP A 63 23.84 -8.22 20.00
CA ASP A 63 25.07 -7.62 20.54
C ASP A 63 24.71 -6.53 21.56
#